data_AF-A0A6M1ZEH1-F1
#
_entry.id   AF-A0A6M1ZEH1-F1
#
_cell.length_a   1.000
_cell.length_b   1.000
_cell.length_c   1.000
_cell.angle_alpha   90.00
_cell.angle_beta   90.00
_cell.angle_gamma   90.00
#
_symmetry.space_group_name_H-M   'P 1'
#
loop_
_entity.id
_entity.type
_entity.pdbx_description
1 polymer ?
#
loop_
_entity_poly.entity_id
_entity_poly.type
_entity_poly.pdbx_seq_one_letter_code
_entity_poly.pdbx_strand_id
1 'polypeptide(L)'
;AYTVMGGLKAVVNTDILQALFILITLGFAFFSINFSNIAISNHQVSQNMESSSVPWITWLFMPLLFMFIEQDMGQRCFAAKKPKAISVSAISAGILLLVSASIAIYFGVLAKKLGIQALGNASILIESVKALTNPVVTTLFMAAIFMAVISTADSLLCSIGSNLSYDFLVSKKISAKKQVWISKMLTLITGLGSLGLVYIFDNVVTMLMLAYELSVCILFVPIIAALLSKNPSRIGAYLSMASGALGFGVFRFISVPIPKEVLTIFLSFIGYMIGRKIDIQRTYAKQIQED
;
A
#
# COMPACT_ATOMS: atom_id res chain seq x y z
N ALA A 1 -17.94 8.35 -6.65
CA ALA A 1 -18.90 8.78 -7.70
C ALA A 1 -18.27 8.76 -9.09
N TYR A 2 -17.07 9.34 -9.29
CA TYR A 2 -16.42 9.38 -10.60
C TYR A 2 -15.78 8.05 -11.06
N THR A 3 -15.24 7.23 -10.14
CA THR A 3 -14.86 5.81 -10.37
C THR A 3 -15.94 5.03 -11.10
N VAL A 4 -17.17 5.20 -10.59
CA VAL A 4 -18.36 4.51 -11.05
C VAL A 4 -18.77 5.00 -12.44
N MET A 5 -18.44 6.22 -12.87
CA MET A 5 -18.88 6.74 -14.18
C MET A 5 -17.81 6.62 -15.29
N GLY A 6 -16.51 6.68 -14.96
CA GLY A 6 -15.47 6.90 -15.97
C GLY A 6 -14.40 5.81 -16.15
N GLY A 7 -14.35 4.80 -15.28
CA GLY A 7 -13.35 3.72 -15.35
C GLY A 7 -11.90 4.21 -15.19
N LEU A 8 -10.91 3.34 -15.47
CA LEU A 8 -9.48 3.59 -15.23
C LEU A 8 -8.96 4.91 -15.83
N LYS A 9 -9.44 5.30 -17.02
CA LYS A 9 -9.02 6.55 -17.67
C LYS A 9 -9.47 7.80 -16.90
N ALA A 10 -10.67 7.78 -16.35
CA ALA A 10 -11.15 8.90 -15.54
C ALA A 10 -10.40 8.99 -14.21
N VAL A 11 -10.15 7.84 -13.57
CA VAL A 11 -9.35 7.74 -12.34
C VAL A 11 -7.95 8.35 -12.55
N VAL A 12 -7.28 7.98 -13.64
CA VAL A 12 -5.95 8.55 -13.95
C VAL A 12 -6.00 10.07 -14.16
N ASN A 13 -7.03 10.59 -14.84
CA ASN A 13 -7.15 12.03 -15.03
C ASN A 13 -7.42 12.79 -13.72
N THR A 14 -8.24 12.24 -12.83
CA THR A 14 -8.51 12.85 -11.52
C THR A 14 -7.28 12.80 -10.62
N ASP A 15 -6.53 11.69 -10.66
CA ASP A 15 -5.29 11.53 -9.90
C ASP A 15 -4.24 12.58 -10.28
N ILE A 16 -4.11 12.90 -11.58
CA ILE A 16 -3.15 13.92 -12.04
C ILE A 16 -3.49 15.29 -11.43
N LEU A 17 -4.77 15.68 -11.44
CA LEU A 17 -5.21 16.94 -10.85
C LEU A 17 -5.03 16.95 -9.32
N GLN A 18 -5.36 15.84 -8.66
CA GLN A 18 -5.18 15.66 -7.22
C GLN A 18 -3.70 15.74 -6.83
N ALA A 19 -2.83 15.03 -7.54
CA ALA A 19 -1.38 15.04 -7.30
C ALA A 19 -0.79 16.45 -7.49
N LEU A 20 -1.20 17.17 -8.54
CA LEU A 20 -0.76 18.55 -8.76
C LEU A 20 -1.21 19.47 -7.62
N PHE A 21 -2.47 19.38 -7.20
CA PHE A 21 -3.01 20.15 -6.09
C PHE A 21 -2.25 19.87 -4.79
N ILE A 22 -1.97 18.59 -4.49
CA ILE A 22 -1.22 18.17 -3.32
C ILE A 22 0.19 18.76 -3.34
N LEU A 23 0.92 18.60 -4.45
CA LEU A 23 2.30 19.08 -4.57
C LEU A 23 2.40 20.60 -4.42
N ILE A 24 1.50 21.35 -5.07
CA ILE A 24 1.44 22.82 -4.94
C ILE A 24 1.15 23.22 -3.49
N THR A 25 0.18 22.56 -2.85
CA THR A 25 -0.21 22.87 -1.49
C THR A 25 0.90 22.55 -0.48
N LEU A 26 1.56 21.40 -0.62
CA LEU A 26 2.70 21.04 0.23
C LEU A 26 3.85 22.04 0.08
N GLY A 27 4.16 22.43 -1.16
CA GLY A 27 5.16 23.46 -1.43
C GLY A 27 4.78 24.79 -0.80
N PHE A 28 3.54 25.25 -1.00
CA PHE A 28 3.03 26.48 -0.43
C PHE A 28 3.06 26.46 1.11
N ALA A 29 2.70 25.34 1.73
CA ALA A 29 2.77 25.17 3.17
C ALA A 29 4.21 25.24 3.69
N PHE A 30 5.16 24.60 3.01
CA PHE A 30 6.58 24.65 3.37
C PHE A 30 7.13 26.08 3.29
N PHE A 31 6.85 26.81 2.21
CA PHE A 31 7.32 28.19 2.04
C PHE A 31 6.61 29.21 2.94
N SER A 32 5.43 28.87 3.47
CA SER A 32 4.67 29.73 4.39
C SER A 32 5.13 29.64 5.84
N ILE A 33 6.08 28.74 6.15
CA ILE A 33 6.62 28.60 7.50
C ILE A 33 7.37 29.88 7.87
N ASN A 34 7.00 30.49 9.00
CA ASN A 34 7.71 31.67 9.47
C ASN A 34 8.99 31.28 10.23
N PHE A 35 10.10 31.22 9.50
CA PHE A 35 11.41 30.84 10.05
C PHE A 35 11.95 31.81 11.10
N SER A 36 11.44 33.06 11.19
CA SER A 36 11.92 34.05 12.16
C SER A 36 11.65 33.67 13.62
N ASN A 37 10.60 32.87 13.87
CA ASN A 37 10.24 32.39 15.21
C ASN A 37 10.89 31.05 15.56
N ILE A 38 11.57 30.40 14.61
CA ILE A 38 12.30 29.16 14.88
C ILE A 38 13.66 29.59 15.40
N ALA A 39 13.79 29.72 16.71
CA ALA A 39 15.10 29.85 17.34
C ALA A 39 15.95 28.64 16.92
N ILE A 40 16.88 28.86 15.99
CA ILE A 40 17.94 27.91 15.68
C ILE A 40 18.91 28.02 16.84
N SER A 41 18.55 27.46 17.99
CA SER A 41 19.54 27.21 19.02
C SER A 41 20.55 26.26 18.39
N ASN A 42 21.75 26.75 18.09
CA ASN A 42 22.92 25.96 17.68
C ASN A 42 23.37 24.97 18.77
N HIS A 43 22.57 24.76 19.81
CA HIS A 43 22.69 23.63 20.71
C HIS A 43 22.50 22.36 19.90
N GLN A 44 23.65 21.87 19.45
CA GLN A 44 24.00 20.48 19.26
C GLN A 44 22.75 19.61 19.21
N VAL A 45 22.34 19.31 17.99
CA VAL A 45 21.87 17.96 17.69
C VAL A 45 23.07 17.05 17.98
N SER A 46 23.42 16.88 19.26
CA SER A 46 24.07 15.68 19.76
C SER A 46 22.98 14.63 19.60
N GLN A 47 22.81 14.19 18.35
CA GLN A 47 22.17 12.94 18.06
C GLN A 47 23.04 11.91 18.77
N ASN A 48 22.68 11.61 20.02
CA ASN A 48 22.70 10.23 20.41
C ASN A 48 21.88 9.55 19.31
N MET A 49 22.57 8.98 18.32
CA MET A 49 22.00 7.95 17.47
C MET A 49 21.72 6.77 18.40
N GLU A 50 20.77 6.94 19.32
CA GLU A 50 20.13 5.83 19.97
C GLU A 50 19.61 4.97 18.84
N SER A 51 19.99 3.69 18.86
CA SER A 51 19.49 2.70 17.92
C SER A 51 17.99 2.87 17.85
N SER A 52 17.48 3.42 16.74
CA SER A 52 16.06 3.72 16.66
C SER A 52 15.33 2.38 16.79
N SER A 53 14.40 2.29 17.73
CA SER A 53 13.56 1.11 17.93
C SER A 53 12.50 0.99 16.82
N VAL A 54 12.83 1.44 15.61
CA VAL A 54 11.95 1.38 14.44
C VAL A 54 11.90 -0.08 14.00
N PRO A 55 10.71 -0.70 13.93
CA PRO A 55 10.57 -2.06 13.44
C PRO A 55 10.70 -2.05 11.90
N TRP A 56 11.93 -1.96 11.40
CA TRP A 56 12.26 -1.82 9.97
C TRP A 56 11.64 -2.92 9.10
N ILE A 57 11.53 -4.15 9.60
CA ILE A 57 10.89 -5.23 8.88
C ILE A 57 9.42 -4.90 8.60
N THR A 58 8.69 -4.51 9.64
CA THR A 58 7.30 -4.11 9.49
C THR A 58 7.23 -2.84 8.65
N TRP A 59 7.89 -1.74 9.05
CA TRP A 59 7.71 -0.39 8.51
C TRP A 59 8.36 -0.10 7.14
N LEU A 60 9.35 -0.89 6.72
CA LEU A 60 10.03 -0.70 5.44
C LEU A 60 9.94 -1.94 4.57
N PHE A 61 10.29 -3.11 5.11
CA PHE A 61 10.39 -4.33 4.31
C PHE A 61 9.01 -4.82 3.83
N MET A 62 7.98 -4.85 4.68
CA MET A 62 6.63 -5.28 4.26
C MET A 62 6.04 -4.38 3.16
N PRO A 63 5.97 -3.03 3.28
CA PRO A 63 5.50 -2.17 2.20
C PRO A 63 6.31 -2.33 0.90
N LEU A 64 7.64 -2.49 1.01
CA LEU A 64 8.49 -2.68 -0.16
C LEU A 64 8.16 -3.97 -0.92
N LEU A 65 7.94 -5.07 -0.21
CA LEU A 65 7.51 -6.33 -0.83
C LEU A 65 6.09 -6.25 -1.38
N PHE A 66 5.21 -5.50 -0.71
CA PHE A 66 3.82 -5.31 -1.14
C PHE A 66 3.72 -4.69 -2.55
N MET A 67 4.65 -3.80 -2.92
CA MET A 67 4.69 -3.19 -4.27
C MET A 67 4.73 -4.22 -5.42
N PHE A 68 5.27 -5.43 -5.18
CA PHE A 68 5.32 -6.48 -6.21
C PHE A 68 3.98 -7.23 -6.40
N ILE A 69 3.10 -7.16 -5.40
CA ILE A 69 1.83 -7.89 -5.37
C ILE A 69 0.62 -6.95 -5.43
N GLU A 70 0.84 -5.66 -5.23
CA GLU A 70 -0.16 -4.61 -5.27
C GLU A 70 -0.78 -4.48 -6.67
N GLN A 71 -2.10 -4.70 -6.73
CA GLN A 71 -2.81 -4.83 -8.00
C GLN A 71 -3.05 -3.50 -8.72
N ASP A 72 -3.41 -2.43 -8.01
CA ASP A 72 -3.75 -1.15 -8.64
C ASP A 72 -2.54 -0.56 -9.37
N MET A 73 -1.33 -0.70 -8.81
CA MET A 73 -0.09 -0.34 -9.50
C MET A 73 0.18 -1.28 -10.69
N GLY A 74 -0.04 -2.59 -10.53
CA GLY A 74 0.06 -3.57 -11.61
C GLY A 74 -0.85 -3.20 -12.80
N GLN A 75 -2.11 -2.86 -12.54
CA GLN A 75 -3.08 -2.43 -13.55
C GLN A 75 -2.60 -1.19 -14.32
N ARG A 76 -2.01 -0.20 -13.64
CA ARG A 76 -1.43 0.98 -14.28
C ARG A 76 -0.23 0.63 -15.16
N CYS A 77 0.63 -0.28 -14.70
CA CYS A 77 1.77 -0.75 -15.47
C CYS A 77 1.34 -1.49 -16.75
N PHE A 78 0.32 -2.36 -16.67
CA PHE A 78 -0.21 -3.07 -17.84
C PHE A 78 -0.96 -2.17 -18.82
N ALA A 79 -1.51 -1.05 -18.36
CA ALA A 79 -2.14 -0.06 -19.22
C ALA A 79 -1.13 0.87 -19.94
N ALA A 80 0.15 0.80 -19.59
CA ALA A 80 1.18 1.66 -20.19
C ALA A 80 1.48 1.27 -21.64
N LYS A 81 1.56 2.27 -22.52
CA LYS A 81 1.81 2.05 -23.96
C LYS A 81 3.21 1.54 -24.30
N LYS A 82 4.20 1.84 -23.45
CA LYS A 82 5.62 1.54 -23.70
C LYS A 82 6.30 1.12 -22.39
N PRO A 83 7.15 0.07 -22.39
CA PRO A 83 7.88 -0.34 -21.19
C PRO A 83 8.74 0.77 -20.58
N LYS A 84 9.43 1.56 -21.42
CA LYS A 84 10.25 2.71 -20.97
C LYS A 84 9.44 3.74 -20.18
N ALA A 85 8.15 3.91 -20.50
CA ALA A 85 7.29 4.85 -19.79
C ALA A 85 7.06 4.41 -18.34
N ILE A 86 7.01 3.10 -18.07
CA ILE A 86 6.84 2.54 -16.72
C ILE A 86 8.04 2.90 -15.85
N SER A 87 9.27 2.61 -16.32
CA SER A 87 10.49 2.88 -15.56
C SER A 87 10.68 4.36 -15.24
N VAL A 88 10.48 5.24 -16.24
CA VAL A 88 10.59 6.69 -16.03
C VAL A 88 9.52 7.18 -15.06
N SER A 89 8.28 6.72 -15.21
CA SER A 89 7.18 7.09 -14.31
C SER A 89 7.45 6.64 -12.88
N ALA A 90 7.93 5.40 -12.68
CA ALA A 90 8.25 4.87 -11.36
C ALA A 90 9.37 5.67 -10.66
N ILE A 91 10.46 5.98 -11.37
CA ILE A 91 11.55 6.81 -10.82
C ILE A 91 11.03 8.21 -10.49
N SER A 92 10.27 8.82 -11.39
CA SER A 92 9.70 10.16 -11.16
C SER A 92 8.75 10.18 -9.95
N ALA A 93 7.92 9.14 -9.79
CA ALA A 93 7.01 8.99 -8.65
C ALA A 93 7.79 8.82 -7.35
N GLY A 94 8.87 8.02 -7.35
CA GLY A 94 9.75 7.87 -6.19
C GLY A 94 10.40 9.19 -5.76
N ILE A 95 10.87 9.99 -6.71
CA ILE A 95 11.44 11.32 -6.42
C ILE A 95 10.38 12.26 -5.86
N LEU A 96 9.20 12.33 -6.48
CA LEU A 96 8.10 13.17 -6.01
C LEU A 96 7.62 12.75 -4.61
N LEU A 97 7.55 11.44 -4.35
CA LEU A 97 7.21 10.89 -3.04
C LEU A 97 8.25 11.28 -2.00
N LEU A 98 9.55 11.18 -2.32
CA LEU A 98 10.62 11.56 -1.41
C LEU A 98 10.57 13.05 -1.06
N VAL A 99 10.33 13.92 -2.04
CA VAL A 99 10.19 15.37 -1.82
C VAL A 99 8.97 15.68 -0.95
N SER A 100 7.81 15.13 -1.30
CA SER A 100 6.57 15.38 -0.55
C SER A 100 6.60 14.80 0.87
N ALA A 101 7.14 13.60 1.06
CA ALA A 101 7.33 12.99 2.38
C ALA A 101 8.31 13.78 3.24
N SER A 102 9.38 14.34 2.65
CA SER A 102 10.35 15.16 3.37
C SER A 102 9.70 16.40 3.99
N ILE A 103 8.71 17.01 3.32
CA ILE A 103 7.95 18.15 3.86
C ILE A 103 7.16 17.72 5.10
N ALA A 104 6.42 16.61 5.04
CA ALA A 104 5.67 16.10 6.19
C ALA A 104 6.59 15.72 7.37
N ILE A 105 7.73 15.07 7.09
CA ILE A 105 8.75 14.74 8.11
C ILE A 105 9.28 16.02 8.75
N TYR A 106 9.57 17.04 7.96
CA TYR A 106 10.07 18.32 8.46
C TYR A 106 9.09 18.98 9.44
N PHE A 107 7.80 19.02 9.11
CA PHE A 107 6.74 19.49 10.02
C PHE A 107 6.70 18.68 11.33
N GLY A 108 6.82 17.35 11.27
CA GLY A 108 6.87 16.50 12.47
C GLY A 108 8.11 16.73 13.34
N VAL A 109 9.28 16.95 12.72
CA VAL A 109 10.52 17.29 13.44
C VAL A 109 10.40 18.66 14.11
N LEU A 110 9.85 19.66 13.42
CA LEU A 110 9.58 20.98 14.00
C LEU A 110 8.58 20.88 15.15
N ALA A 111 7.53 20.08 15.01
CA ALA A 111 6.56 19.84 16.07
C ALA A 111 7.25 19.34 17.35
N LYS A 112 8.12 18.34 17.23
CA LYS A 112 8.91 17.82 18.35
C LYS A 112 9.83 18.89 18.95
N LYS A 113 10.53 19.66 18.11
CA LYS A 113 11.45 20.71 18.57
C LYS A 113 10.74 21.83 19.32
N LEU A 114 9.55 22.22 18.86
CA LEU A 114 8.74 23.29 19.45
C LEU A 114 7.84 22.80 20.59
N GLY A 115 7.89 21.51 20.94
CA GLY A 115 7.04 20.93 21.98
C GLY A 115 5.55 20.93 21.62
N ILE A 116 5.21 20.97 20.33
CA ILE A 116 3.83 20.88 19.87
C ILE A 116 3.33 19.46 20.15
N GLN A 117 2.22 19.35 20.88
CA GLN A 117 1.59 18.07 21.21
C GLN A 117 0.25 17.97 20.48
N ALA A 118 -0.05 16.77 20.00
CA ALA A 118 -1.39 16.46 19.50
C ALA A 118 -2.30 16.13 20.69
N LEU A 119 -3.48 16.78 20.74
CA LEU A 119 -4.49 16.50 21.76
C LEU A 119 -5.35 15.31 21.32
N GLY A 120 -5.42 14.27 22.15
CA GLY A 120 -6.24 13.07 21.86
C GLY A 120 -5.81 12.36 20.58
N ASN A 121 -6.78 12.08 19.69
CA ASN A 121 -6.56 11.43 18.38
C ASN A 121 -6.21 12.41 17.24
N ALA A 122 -5.85 13.66 17.55
CA ALA A 122 -5.47 14.62 16.52
C ALA A 122 -4.17 14.22 15.80
N SER A 123 -4.05 14.58 14.53
CA SER A 123 -2.83 14.35 13.77
C SER A 123 -1.77 15.38 14.15
N ILE A 124 -0.62 14.91 14.65
CA ILE A 124 0.54 15.77 14.96
C ILE A 124 0.99 16.60 13.76
N LEU A 125 0.87 16.05 12.55
CA LEU A 125 1.19 16.76 11.31
C LEU A 125 0.26 17.97 11.13
N ILE A 126 -1.04 17.79 11.33
CA ILE A 126 -2.01 18.86 11.16
C ILE A 126 -1.83 19.95 12.23
N GLU A 127 -1.65 19.56 13.48
CA GLU A 127 -1.40 20.53 14.57
C GLU A 127 -0.11 21.30 14.35
N SER A 128 0.93 20.66 13.81
CA SER A 128 2.18 21.35 13.47
C SER A 128 2.01 22.38 12.36
N VAL A 129 1.26 22.06 11.30
CA VAL A 129 0.96 23.01 10.22
C VAL A 129 0.15 24.19 10.74
N LYS A 130 -0.85 23.91 11.58
CA LYS A 130 -1.70 24.93 12.21
C LYS A 130 -0.90 25.90 13.10
N ALA A 131 0.07 25.39 13.84
CA ALA A 131 0.93 26.21 14.71
C ALA A 131 1.98 27.01 13.93
N LEU A 132 2.44 26.50 12.78
CA LEU A 132 3.58 27.06 12.04
C LEU A 132 3.18 27.92 10.83
N THR A 133 1.93 27.86 10.41
CA THR A 133 1.42 28.54 9.21
C THR A 133 0.14 29.33 9.49
N ASN A 134 -0.41 29.97 8.47
CA ASN A 134 -1.66 30.72 8.60
C ASN A 134 -2.91 29.82 8.41
N PRO A 135 -4.11 30.28 8.80
CA PRO A 135 -5.34 29.49 8.68
C PRO A 135 -5.69 29.08 7.23
N VAL A 136 -5.34 29.91 6.24
CA VAL A 136 -5.59 29.63 4.81
C VAL A 136 -4.75 28.44 4.36
N VAL A 137 -3.45 28.45 4.65
CA VAL A 137 -2.50 27.38 4.36
C VAL A 137 -2.91 26.09 5.07
N THR A 138 -3.30 26.18 6.34
CA THR A 138 -3.77 25.03 7.12
C THR A 138 -4.99 24.38 6.47
N THR A 139 -5.96 25.19 6.02
CA THR A 139 -7.17 24.71 5.36
C THR A 139 -6.85 24.04 4.03
N LEU A 140 -5.98 24.65 3.22
CA LEU A 140 -5.51 24.05 1.96
C LEU A 140 -4.78 22.74 2.23
N PHE A 141 -3.90 22.69 3.23
CA PHE A 141 -3.14 21.50 3.60
C PHE A 141 -4.05 20.35 4.03
N MET A 142 -5.08 20.63 4.85
CA MET A 142 -6.12 19.65 5.19
C MET A 142 -6.84 19.16 3.93
N ALA A 143 -7.21 20.05 3.01
CA ALA A 143 -7.81 19.67 1.74
C ALA A 143 -6.88 18.78 0.90
N ALA A 144 -5.57 19.04 0.89
CA ALA A 144 -4.59 18.20 0.20
C ALA A 144 -4.50 16.80 0.80
N ILE A 145 -4.54 16.67 2.14
CA ILE A 145 -4.61 15.36 2.81
C ILE A 145 -5.88 14.62 2.37
N PHE A 146 -7.04 15.28 2.39
CA PHE A 146 -8.28 14.66 1.94
C PHE A 146 -8.21 14.23 0.48
N MET A 147 -7.64 15.06 -0.40
CA MET A 147 -7.45 14.73 -1.82
C MET A 147 -6.57 13.49 -2.00
N ALA A 148 -5.49 13.35 -1.23
CA ALA A 148 -4.61 12.20 -1.26
C ALA A 148 -5.32 10.92 -0.77
N VAL A 149 -6.05 11.00 0.34
CA VAL A 149 -6.80 9.86 0.89
C VAL A 149 -7.89 9.41 -0.08
N ILE A 150 -8.63 10.37 -0.65
CA ILE A 150 -9.70 10.09 -1.62
C ILE A 150 -9.14 9.48 -2.91
N SER A 151 -7.99 9.97 -3.42
CA SER A 151 -7.37 9.41 -4.64
C SER A 151 -6.97 7.94 -4.46
N THR A 152 -6.39 7.61 -3.30
CA THR A 152 -6.01 6.22 -2.97
C THR A 152 -7.24 5.35 -2.77
N ALA A 153 -8.24 5.82 -2.02
CA ALA A 153 -9.49 5.08 -1.80
C ALA A 153 -10.21 4.79 -3.12
N ASP A 154 -10.22 5.74 -4.06
CA ASP A 154 -10.82 5.57 -5.39
C ASP A 154 -10.17 4.42 -6.17
N SER A 155 -8.84 4.42 -6.22
CA SER A 155 -8.06 3.38 -6.89
C SER A 155 -8.28 2.01 -6.28
N LEU A 156 -8.19 1.90 -4.95
CA LEU A 156 -8.37 0.63 -4.24
C LEU A 156 -9.78 0.06 -4.43
N LEU A 157 -10.82 0.89 -4.30
CA LEU A 157 -12.20 0.46 -4.52
C LEU A 157 -12.44 0.02 -5.98
N CYS A 158 -11.86 0.74 -6.94
CA CYS A 158 -11.91 0.35 -8.35
C CYS A 158 -11.21 -1.00 -8.60
N SER A 159 -10.04 -1.21 -8.01
CA SER A 159 -9.29 -2.46 -8.14
C SER A 159 -10.00 -3.63 -7.47
N ILE A 160 -10.61 -3.45 -6.30
CA ILE A 160 -11.46 -4.48 -5.68
C ILE A 160 -12.65 -4.82 -6.57
N GLY A 161 -13.38 -3.81 -7.04
CA GLY A 161 -14.55 -3.99 -7.90
C GLY A 161 -14.21 -4.65 -9.24
N SER A 162 -13.04 -4.37 -9.82
CA SER A 162 -12.57 -4.99 -11.05
C SER A 162 -12.08 -6.41 -10.82
N ASN A 163 -11.23 -6.67 -9.83
CA ASN A 163 -10.75 -8.03 -9.51
C ASN A 163 -11.92 -8.96 -9.22
N LEU A 164 -12.83 -8.57 -8.32
CA LEU A 164 -13.95 -9.43 -7.95
C LEU A 164 -14.91 -9.64 -9.13
N SER A 165 -15.05 -8.64 -10.00
CA SER A 165 -15.87 -8.75 -11.21
C SER A 165 -15.20 -9.53 -12.35
N TYR A 166 -13.88 -9.61 -12.45
CA TYR A 166 -13.20 -10.37 -13.49
C TYR A 166 -12.93 -11.79 -13.02
N ASP A 167 -12.36 -11.97 -11.83
CA ASP A 167 -11.89 -13.28 -11.36
C ASP A 167 -13.03 -14.26 -11.08
N PHE A 168 -14.17 -13.79 -10.59
CA PHE A 168 -15.30 -14.66 -10.23
C PHE A 168 -16.39 -14.78 -11.31
N LEU A 169 -16.48 -13.81 -12.24
CA LEU A 169 -17.58 -13.73 -13.20
C LEU A 169 -17.20 -14.04 -14.65
N VAL A 170 -15.90 -14.11 -14.99
CA VAL A 170 -15.43 -14.50 -16.33
C VAL A 170 -15.92 -15.90 -16.72
N SER A 171 -16.15 -16.79 -15.75
CA SER A 171 -16.73 -18.13 -15.98
C SER A 171 -18.15 -18.10 -16.56
N LYS A 172 -18.87 -16.97 -16.49
CA LYS A 172 -20.32 -16.88 -16.80
C LYS A 172 -20.69 -16.20 -18.12
N LYS A 173 -19.73 -15.91 -19.04
CA LYS A 173 -19.98 -15.22 -20.34
C LYS A 173 -20.96 -14.03 -20.21
N ILE A 174 -20.73 -13.14 -19.26
CA ILE A 174 -21.59 -11.99 -18.98
C ILE A 174 -21.29 -10.85 -19.97
N SER A 175 -22.32 -10.09 -20.38
CA SER A 175 -22.12 -8.91 -21.25
C SER A 175 -21.33 -7.81 -20.55
N ALA A 176 -20.50 -7.08 -21.31
CA ALA A 176 -19.64 -6.01 -20.77
C ALA A 176 -20.40 -4.95 -19.96
N LYS A 177 -21.62 -4.57 -20.40
CA LYS A 177 -22.48 -3.61 -19.69
C LYS A 177 -22.90 -4.13 -18.32
N LYS A 178 -23.25 -5.41 -18.22
CA LYS A 178 -23.66 -6.05 -16.96
C LYS A 178 -22.45 -6.25 -16.04
N GLN A 179 -21.29 -6.59 -16.58
CA GLN A 179 -20.03 -6.70 -15.82
C GLN A 179 -19.65 -5.36 -15.18
N VAL A 180 -19.70 -4.27 -15.94
CA VAL A 180 -19.46 -2.92 -15.42
C VAL A 180 -20.46 -2.54 -14.32
N TRP A 181 -21.75 -2.88 -14.47
CA TRP A 181 -22.74 -2.64 -13.42
C TRP A 181 -22.45 -3.43 -12.13
N ILE A 182 -22.05 -4.70 -12.25
CA ILE A 182 -21.69 -5.53 -11.09
C ILE A 182 -20.46 -4.97 -10.38
N SER A 183 -19.41 -4.59 -11.11
CA SER A 183 -18.22 -3.95 -10.53
C SER A 183 -18.57 -2.68 -9.73
N LYS A 184 -19.51 -1.86 -10.22
CA LYS A 184 -20.02 -0.68 -9.47
C LYS A 184 -20.75 -1.07 -8.18
N MET A 185 -21.60 -2.10 -8.21
CA MET A 185 -22.29 -2.57 -7.00
C MET A 185 -21.31 -3.14 -5.97
N LEU A 186 -20.31 -3.89 -6.41
CA LEU A 186 -19.25 -4.42 -5.56
C LEU A 186 -18.42 -3.30 -4.93
N THR A 187 -18.07 -2.27 -5.70
CA THR A 187 -17.42 -1.05 -5.21
C THR A 187 -18.26 -0.37 -4.11
N LEU A 188 -19.57 -0.25 -4.32
CA LEU A 188 -20.47 0.35 -3.34
C LEU A 188 -20.56 -0.47 -2.05
N ILE A 189 -20.75 -1.80 -2.15
CA ILE A 189 -20.85 -2.70 -1.00
C ILE A 189 -19.55 -2.70 -0.20
N THR A 190 -18.40 -2.74 -0.88
CA THR A 190 -17.08 -2.74 -0.22
C THR A 190 -16.79 -1.40 0.46
N GLY A 191 -17.17 -0.27 -0.17
CA GLY A 191 -17.09 1.05 0.46
C GLY A 191 -17.99 1.21 1.68
N LEU A 192 -19.22 0.68 1.64
CA LEU A 192 -20.09 0.67 2.83
C LEU A 192 -19.54 -0.25 3.94
N GLY A 193 -18.98 -1.39 3.56
CA GLY A 193 -18.32 -2.30 4.49
C GLY A 193 -17.11 -1.69 5.18
N SER A 194 -16.29 -0.91 4.46
CA SER A 194 -15.12 -0.26 5.05
C SER A 194 -15.49 0.82 6.07
N LEU A 195 -16.62 1.52 5.90
CA LEU A 195 -17.13 2.46 6.91
C LEU A 195 -17.45 1.76 8.25
N GLY A 196 -17.90 0.51 8.21
CA GLY A 196 -18.14 -0.28 9.44
C GLY A 196 -16.85 -0.63 10.17
N LEU A 197 -15.76 -0.86 9.44
CA LEU A 197 -14.45 -1.20 10.03
C LEU A 197 -13.78 -0.02 10.75
N VAL A 198 -14.21 1.22 10.47
CA VAL A 198 -13.68 2.42 11.14
C VAL A 198 -13.90 2.38 12.65
N TYR A 199 -14.98 1.75 13.13
CA TYR A 199 -15.28 1.64 14.56
C TYR A 199 -14.43 0.61 15.31
N ILE A 200 -13.65 -0.20 14.61
CA ILE A 200 -12.86 -1.30 15.19
C ILE A 200 -11.40 -0.88 15.41
N PHE A 201 -10.89 0.05 14.60
CA PHE A 201 -9.47 0.40 14.58
C PHE A 201 -9.23 1.88 14.87
N ASP A 202 -8.47 2.16 15.93
CA ASP A 202 -8.13 3.54 16.33
C ASP A 202 -6.91 4.12 15.58
N ASN A 203 -6.06 3.27 14.99
CA ASN A 203 -4.79 3.69 14.38
C ASN A 203 -4.65 3.18 12.94
N VAL A 204 -4.64 4.14 12.00
CA VAL A 204 -4.51 3.91 10.55
C VAL A 204 -3.18 3.26 10.19
N VAL A 205 -2.07 3.65 10.84
CA VAL A 205 -0.73 3.09 10.55
C VAL A 205 -0.71 1.62 10.91
N THR A 206 -1.19 1.26 12.11
CA THR A 206 -1.25 -0.14 12.54
C THR A 206 -2.08 -1.00 11.60
N MET A 207 -3.23 -0.49 11.14
CA MET A 207 -4.10 -1.19 10.18
C MET A 207 -3.39 -1.37 8.82
N LEU A 208 -2.72 -0.34 8.33
CA LEU A 208 -1.98 -0.38 7.07
C LEU A 208 -0.85 -1.41 7.13
N MET A 209 -0.07 -1.41 8.21
CA MET A 209 1.01 -2.39 8.40
C MET A 209 0.48 -3.82 8.46
N LEU A 210 -0.66 -4.04 9.12
CA LEU A 210 -1.31 -5.34 9.18
C LEU A 210 -1.75 -5.82 7.79
N ALA A 211 -2.29 -4.92 6.96
CA ALA A 211 -2.73 -5.24 5.60
C ALA A 211 -1.54 -5.61 4.69
N TYR A 212 -0.42 -4.88 4.79
CA TYR A 212 0.82 -5.21 4.07
C TYR A 212 1.39 -6.54 4.51
N GLU A 213 1.52 -6.75 5.82
CA GLU A 213 2.04 -7.99 6.40
C GLU A 213 1.23 -9.21 5.92
N LEU A 214 -0.10 -9.16 6.04
CA LEU A 214 -0.98 -10.24 5.60
C LEU A 214 -0.82 -10.55 4.11
N SER A 215 -0.87 -9.51 3.27
CA SER A 215 -0.78 -9.67 1.81
C SER A 215 0.55 -10.26 1.39
N VAL A 216 1.66 -9.76 1.94
CA VAL A 216 3.01 -10.24 1.62
C VAL A 216 3.20 -11.68 2.09
N CYS A 217 2.78 -12.01 3.32
CA CYS A 217 2.92 -13.36 3.88
C CYS A 217 2.23 -14.42 3.03
N ILE A 218 1.06 -14.11 2.45
CA ILE A 218 0.25 -15.06 1.68
C ILE A 218 0.68 -15.09 0.20
N LEU A 219 0.92 -13.93 -0.42
CA LEU A 219 0.96 -13.81 -1.88
C LEU A 219 2.36 -13.59 -2.46
N PHE A 220 3.33 -13.09 -1.68
CA PHE A 220 4.64 -12.71 -2.22
C PHE A 220 5.38 -13.88 -2.87
N VAL A 221 5.57 -14.97 -2.12
CA VAL A 221 6.27 -16.18 -2.60
C VAL A 221 5.64 -16.77 -3.86
N PRO A 222 4.33 -17.08 -3.92
CA PRO A 222 3.75 -17.71 -5.10
C PRO A 222 3.78 -16.78 -6.32
N ILE A 223 3.62 -15.46 -6.15
CA ILE A 223 3.70 -14.50 -7.26
C ILE A 223 5.12 -14.38 -7.80
N ILE A 224 6.12 -14.21 -6.93
CA ILE A 224 7.53 -14.15 -7.36
C ILE A 224 7.95 -15.46 -8.03
N ALA A 225 7.56 -16.59 -7.46
CA ALA A 225 7.85 -17.88 -8.06
C ALA A 225 7.18 -18.04 -9.44
N ALA A 226 5.97 -17.50 -9.63
CA ALA A 226 5.29 -17.47 -10.92
C ALA A 226 5.98 -16.57 -11.95
N LEU A 227 6.49 -15.40 -11.53
CA LEU A 227 7.19 -14.46 -12.41
C LEU A 227 8.58 -14.94 -12.83
N LEU A 228 9.30 -15.65 -11.94
CA LEU A 228 10.69 -16.06 -12.18
C LEU A 228 10.82 -17.49 -12.73
N SER A 229 9.82 -18.36 -12.55
CA SER A 229 9.90 -19.75 -12.99
C SER A 229 9.34 -19.94 -14.39
N LYS A 230 10.04 -20.71 -15.23
CA LYS A 230 9.53 -21.12 -16.56
C LYS A 230 8.26 -21.99 -16.46
N ASN A 231 8.23 -22.89 -15.48
CA ASN A 231 7.12 -23.82 -15.23
C ASN A 231 6.65 -23.67 -13.77
N PRO A 232 5.79 -22.70 -13.47
CA PRO A 232 5.30 -22.48 -12.11
C PRO A 232 4.32 -23.58 -11.68
N SER A 233 4.43 -24.00 -10.42
CA SER A 233 3.56 -25.05 -9.86
C SER A 233 2.27 -24.47 -9.28
N ARG A 234 1.13 -25.05 -9.68
CA ARG A 234 -0.19 -24.66 -9.13
C ARG A 234 -0.35 -25.16 -7.70
N ILE A 235 0.05 -26.41 -7.43
CA ILE A 235 0.01 -27.00 -6.08
C ILE A 235 0.96 -26.24 -5.15
N GLY A 236 2.16 -25.90 -5.65
CA GLY A 236 3.11 -25.02 -4.95
C GLY A 236 2.47 -23.70 -4.54
N ALA A 237 1.77 -23.03 -5.46
CA ALA A 237 1.12 -21.75 -5.16
C ALA A 237 0.07 -21.88 -4.03
N TYR A 238 -0.83 -22.86 -4.11
CA TYR A 238 -1.85 -23.06 -3.07
C TYR A 238 -1.25 -23.41 -1.70
N LEU A 239 -0.25 -24.31 -1.64
CA LEU A 239 0.41 -24.66 -0.39
C LEU A 239 1.19 -23.49 0.19
N SER A 240 1.81 -22.66 -0.65
CA SER A 240 2.46 -21.41 -0.23
C SER A 240 1.48 -20.45 0.42
N MET A 241 0.32 -20.20 -0.23
CA MET A 241 -0.72 -19.33 0.31
C MET A 241 -1.27 -19.84 1.64
N ALA A 242 -1.56 -21.15 1.73
CA ALA A 242 -2.09 -21.76 2.94
C ALA A 242 -1.08 -21.70 4.10
N SER A 243 0.18 -22.05 3.84
CA SER A 243 1.25 -22.01 4.85
C SER A 243 1.59 -20.59 5.28
N GLY A 244 1.58 -19.61 4.37
CA GLY A 244 1.70 -18.19 4.70
C GLY A 244 0.56 -17.68 5.56
N ALA A 245 -0.69 -18.04 5.26
CA ALA A 245 -1.86 -17.66 6.07
C ALA A 245 -1.81 -18.30 7.47
N LEU A 246 -1.41 -19.57 7.56
CA LEU A 246 -1.21 -20.25 8.84
C LEU A 246 -0.10 -19.59 9.66
N GLY A 247 1.05 -19.28 9.06
CA GLY A 247 2.15 -18.61 9.74
C GLY A 247 1.74 -17.23 10.27
N PHE A 248 1.04 -16.43 9.47
CA PHE A 248 0.52 -15.13 9.88
C PHE A 248 -0.39 -15.23 11.11
N GLY A 249 -1.29 -16.21 11.13
CA GLY A 249 -2.18 -16.46 12.28
C GLY A 249 -1.44 -16.98 13.52
N VAL A 250 -0.55 -17.96 13.35
CA VAL A 250 0.13 -18.65 14.47
C VAL A 250 1.17 -17.76 15.13
N PHE A 251 2.06 -17.11 14.36
CA PHE A 251 3.14 -16.28 14.92
C PHE A 251 2.64 -14.96 15.50
N ARG A 252 1.34 -14.67 15.40
CA ARG A 252 0.71 -13.57 16.13
C ARG A 252 0.59 -13.86 17.63
N PHE A 253 0.42 -15.13 18.00
CA PHE A 253 0.22 -15.55 19.39
C PHE A 253 1.48 -16.13 20.03
N ILE A 254 2.50 -16.45 19.24
CA ILE A 254 3.76 -17.01 19.71
C ILE A 254 4.83 -15.92 19.70
N SER A 255 5.49 -15.71 20.83
CA SER A 255 6.67 -14.85 20.91
C SER A 255 7.89 -15.61 20.40
N VAL A 256 8.43 -15.17 19.27
CA VAL A 256 9.64 -15.73 18.65
C VAL A 256 10.76 -14.68 18.65
N PRO A 257 12.04 -15.10 18.76
CA PRO A 257 13.18 -14.17 18.76
C PRO A 257 13.47 -13.56 17.38
N ILE A 258 12.86 -14.07 16.31
CA ILE A 258 13.00 -13.63 14.92
C ILE A 258 11.75 -12.85 14.53
N PRO A 259 11.84 -11.79 13.69
CA PRO A 259 10.67 -11.11 13.15
C PRO A 259 9.68 -12.11 12.51
N LYS A 260 8.45 -12.11 13.03
CA LYS A 260 7.35 -13.01 12.62
C LYS A 260 7.08 -12.97 11.12
N GLU A 261 7.28 -11.83 10.47
CA GLU A 261 7.05 -11.63 9.05
C GLU A 261 8.03 -12.45 8.21
N VAL A 262 9.32 -12.44 8.59
CA VAL A 262 10.37 -13.21 7.89
C VAL A 262 10.10 -14.70 8.02
N LEU A 263 9.73 -15.14 9.23
CA LEU A 263 9.46 -16.54 9.51
C LEU A 263 8.20 -17.02 8.77
N THR A 264 7.20 -16.17 8.63
CA THR A 264 5.98 -16.46 7.85
C THR A 264 6.28 -16.55 6.34
N ILE A 265 7.07 -15.64 5.78
CA ILE A 265 7.50 -15.72 4.38
C ILE A 265 8.31 -16.99 4.13
N PHE A 266 9.18 -17.36 5.07
CA PHE A 266 9.95 -18.61 4.98
C PHE A 266 9.04 -19.85 5.01
N LEU A 267 8.02 -19.85 5.88
CA LEU A 267 7.02 -20.92 5.91
C LEU A 267 6.25 -21.03 4.59
N SER A 268 5.85 -19.89 4.01
CA SER A 268 5.24 -19.80 2.67
C SER A 268 6.17 -20.39 1.60
N PHE A 269 7.46 -20.07 1.64
CA PHE A 269 8.47 -20.62 0.74
C PHE A 269 8.62 -22.14 0.85
N ILE A 270 8.64 -22.69 2.07
CA ILE A 270 8.64 -24.14 2.29
C ILE A 270 7.38 -24.77 1.68
N GLY A 271 6.21 -24.18 1.91
CA GLY A 271 4.95 -24.63 1.32
C GLY A 271 5.01 -24.70 -0.21
N TYR A 272 5.57 -23.67 -0.85
CA TYR A 272 5.78 -23.65 -2.29
C TYR A 272 6.69 -24.79 -2.77
N MET A 273 7.82 -25.00 -2.11
CA MET A 273 8.81 -26.02 -2.49
C MET A 273 8.24 -27.44 -2.36
N ILE A 274 7.47 -27.71 -1.30
CA ILE A 274 6.78 -28.98 -1.11
C ILE A 274 5.76 -29.19 -2.25
N GLY A 275 4.91 -28.21 -2.50
CA GLY A 275 3.89 -28.32 -3.55
C GLY A 275 4.49 -28.47 -4.95
N ARG A 276 5.61 -27.80 -5.23
CA ARG A 276 6.33 -27.95 -6.49
C ARG A 276 6.87 -29.36 -6.68
N LYS A 277 7.42 -29.99 -5.64
CA LYS A 277 7.86 -31.40 -5.72
C LYS A 277 6.70 -32.35 -6.04
N ILE A 278 5.53 -32.13 -5.41
CA ILE A 278 4.33 -32.93 -5.65
C ILE A 278 3.85 -32.77 -7.10
N ASP A 279 3.85 -31.55 -7.63
CA ASP A 279 3.41 -31.27 -9.00
C ASP A 279 4.33 -31.93 -10.04
N ILE A 280 5.65 -31.88 -9.81
CA ILE A 280 6.64 -32.55 -10.67
C ILE A 280 6.40 -34.06 -10.69
N GLN A 281 6.21 -34.68 -9.51
CA GLN A 281 5.91 -36.11 -9.41
C GLN A 281 4.62 -36.50 -10.13
N ARG A 282 3.57 -35.67 -10.04
CA ARG A 282 2.30 -35.90 -10.76
C ARG A 282 2.48 -35.83 -12.27
N THR A 283 3.27 -34.88 -12.78
CA THR A 283 3.55 -34.76 -14.21
C THR A 283 4.31 -35.98 -14.73
N TYR A 284 5.35 -36.42 -14.02
CA TYR A 284 6.09 -37.65 -14.37
C TYR A 284 5.19 -38.89 -14.34
N ALA A 285 4.34 -39.04 -13.34
CA ALA A 285 3.43 -40.18 -13.23
C ALA A 285 2.41 -40.25 -14.38
N LYS A 286 1.95 -39.10 -14.90
CA LYS A 286 1.05 -39.05 -16.07
C LYS A 286 1.74 -39.45 -17.36
N GLN A 287 2.99 -39.04 -17.55
CA GLN A 287 3.77 -39.41 -18.75
C GLN A 287 3.99 -40.93 -18.81
N ILE A 288 4.29 -41.58 -17.68
CA ILE A 288 4.47 -43.04 -17.62
C ILE A 288 3.17 -43.81 -17.89
N GLN A 289 2.00 -43.21 -17.69
CA GLN A 289 0.71 -43.83 -17.99
C GLN A 289 0.24 -43.65 -19.45
N GLU A 290 0.84 -42.71 -20.17
CA GLU A 290 0.52 -42.41 -21.57
C GLU A 290 1.48 -43.11 -22.57
N ASP A 291 2.64 -43.60 -22.08
CA ASP A 291 3.59 -44.47 -22.80
C ASP A 291 3.28 -45.97 -22.60
#